data_AF-A0A967IKN0-F1
#
_entry.id   AF-A0A967IKN0-F1
#
_cell.length_a   1.000
_cell.length_b   1.000
_cell.length_c   1.000
_cell.angle_alpha   90.00
_cell.angle_beta   90.00
_cell.angle_gamma   90.00
#
_symmetry.space_group_name_H-M   'P 1'
#
loop_
_entity.id
_entity.type
_entity.pdbx_description
1 polymer ?
#
loop_
_entity_poly.entity_id
_entity_poly.type
_entity_poly.pdbx_seq_one_letter_code
_entity_poly.pdbx_strand_id
1 'polypeptide(L)' 'MIRYWLMKSEPHCFSFADLKNCPNGTDHWDGVRNYQAR' A
#
# COMPACT_ATOMS: atom_id res chain seq x y z
N MET A 1 3.17 -22.83 -2.56
CA MET A 1 1.78 -22.36 -2.62
C MET A 1 1.78 -20.84 -2.71
N ILE A 2 1.03 -20.25 -3.65
CA ILE A 2 0.93 -18.79 -3.81
C ILE A 2 0.07 -18.23 -2.67
N ARG A 3 0.50 -17.10 -2.09
CA ARG A 3 -0.26 -16.37 -1.08
C ARG A 3 -0.80 -15.08 -1.70
N TYR A 4 -2.00 -14.70 -1.30
CA TYR A 4 -2.66 -13.48 -1.74
C TYR A 4 -2.85 -12.55 -0.54
N TRP A 5 -2.82 -11.25 -0.80
CA TRP A 5 -2.92 -10.20 0.21
C TRP A 5 -3.88 -9.11 -0.25
N LEU A 6 -4.49 -8.42 0.71
CA LEU A 6 -5.29 -7.22 0.47
C LEU A 6 -4.70 -6.08 1.29
N MET A 7 -4.32 -5.00 0.61
CA MET A 7 -3.78 -3.79 1.22
C MET A 7 -4.84 -2.67 1.13
N LYS A 8 -4.98 -1.87 2.18
CA LYS A 8 -5.98 -0.78 2.26
C LYS A 8 -5.29 0.57 2.35
N SER A 9 -5.63 1.49 1.45
CA SER A 9 -5.17 2.88 1.53
C SER A 9 -6.36 3.82 1.44
N GLU A 10 -6.30 4.93 2.19
CA GLU A 10 -7.31 5.98 2.13
C GLU A 10 -7.06 6.90 0.93
N PRO A 11 -8.02 7.09 0.00
CA PRO A 11 -7.78 7.84 -1.24
C PRO A 11 -7.38 9.30 -1.06
N HIS A 12 -7.73 9.91 0.08
CA HIS A 12 -7.38 11.30 0.40
C HIS A 12 -5.97 11.43 1.01
N CYS A 13 -5.35 10.33 1.43
CA CYS A 13 -3.97 10.29 1.93
C CYS A 13 -3.02 9.76 0.85
N PHE A 14 -3.36 8.61 0.25
CA PHE A 14 -2.58 7.99 -0.81
C PHE A 14 -3.49 7.11 -1.68
N SER A 15 -3.85 7.62 -2.85
CA SER A 15 -4.71 6.93 -3.80
C SER A 15 -3.94 5.98 -4.71
N PHE A 16 -4.67 5.14 -5.45
CA PHE A 16 -4.07 4.33 -6.51
C PHE A 16 -3.52 5.19 -7.66
N ALA A 17 -4.08 6.38 -7.89
CA ALA A 17 -3.54 7.31 -8.89
C ALA A 17 -2.17 7.84 -8.45
N ASP A 18 -2.00 8.13 -7.16
CA ASP A 18 -0.72 8.55 -6.60
C ASP A 18 0.34 7.45 -6.78
N LEU A 19 0.00 6.19 -6.47
CA LEU A 19 0.90 5.05 -6.70
C LEU A 19 1.32 4.93 -8.17
N LYS A 20 0.41 5.13 -9.12
CA LYS A 20 0.74 5.09 -10.57
C LYS A 20 1.71 6.20 -10.98
N ASN A 21 1.66 7.34 -10.30
CA ASN A 21 2.51 8.48 -10.58
C ASN A 21 3.88 8.38 -9.87
N CYS A 22 4.04 7.48 -8.89
CA CYS A 22 5.32 7.23 -8.26
C CYS A 22 6.36 6.70 -9.27
N PRO A 23 7.65 7.01 -9.10
CA PRO A 23 8.72 6.42 -9.90
C PRO A 23 8.60 4.89 -9.93
N ASN A 24 8.54 4.31 -11.13
CA ASN A 24 8.37 2.86 -11.35
C ASN A 24 7.07 2.28 -10.76
N GLY A 25 6.06 3.10 -10.46
CA GLY A 25 4.79 2.64 -9.88
C GLY A 25 4.97 1.95 -8.51
N THR A 26 5.99 2.35 -7.76
CA THR A 26 6.42 1.69 -6.52
C THR A 26 6.56 2.70 -5.40
N ASP A 27 6.14 2.32 -4.20
CA ASP A 27 6.33 3.09 -2.96
C ASP A 27 6.46 2.14 -1.75
N HIS A 28 6.90 2.68 -0.62
CA HIS A 28 6.96 1.96 0.65
C HIS A 28 5.57 1.91 1.30
N TRP A 29 5.21 0.74 1.85
CA TRP A 29 4.00 0.61 2.67
C TRP A 29 4.32 0.89 4.14
N ASP A 30 4.40 2.16 4.47
CA ASP A 30 4.74 2.63 5.82
C ASP A 30 3.49 2.72 6.73
N GLY A 31 3.67 3.27 7.94
CA GLY A 31 2.53 3.55 8.83
C GLY A 31 1.79 2.36 9.44
N VAL A 32 2.13 1.11 9.12
CA VAL A 32 1.52 -0.08 9.75
C VAL A 32 1.84 -0.11 11.24
N ARG A 33 0.81 0.03 12.08
CA ARG A 33 0.91 -0.05 13.55
C ARG A 33 0.01 -1.14 14.17
N ASN A 34 -0.53 -2.01 13.32
CA ASN A 34 -1.29 -3.18 13.76
C ASN A 34 -0.35 -4.39 13.90
N TYR A 35 -0.41 -5.08 15.04
CA TYR A 35 0.48 -6.22 15.34
C TYR A 35 0.29 -7.44 14.45
N GLN A 36 -0.91 -7.68 13.92
CA GLN A 36 -1.21 -8.83 13.07
C GLN A 36 -0.87 -8.56 11.60
N ALA A 37 -0.84 -7.29 11.19
CA ALA A 37 -0.56 -6.89 9.82
C ALA A 37 0.94 -6.73 9.51
N ARG A 38 1.79 -6.61 10.54
CA ARG A 38 3.26 -6.45 10.39
C ARG A 38 3.98 -7.79 10.21
#